data_AF-A0A8J7DA72-F1
#
_entry.id   AF-A0A8J7DA72-F1
#
_cell.length_a   1.000
_cell.length_b   1.000
_cell.length_c   1.000
_cell.angle_alpha   90.00
_cell.angle_beta   90.00
_cell.angle_gamma   90.00
#
_symmetry.space_group_name_H-M   'P 1'
#
loop_
_entity.id
_entity.type
_entity.pdbx_description
1 polymer ?
#
loop_
_entity_poly.entity_id
_entity_poly.type
_entity_poly.pdbx_seq_one_letter_code
_entity_poly.pdbx_strand_id
1 'polypeptide(L)' 'MHNIISVPTVFSCKTPTAGWINFAQVRQLQFDELPNPIAVVTWHNGDIQNFFGENATAIMQAWLEAGSNYRFKNRRIS' A
#
# COMPACT_ATOMS: atom_id res chain seq x y z
N MET A 1 10.37 -15.65 10.36
CA MET A 1 10.96 -14.93 9.21
C MET A 1 10.26 -13.58 9.09
N HIS A 2 10.95 -12.48 9.36
CA HIS A 2 10.39 -11.13 9.19
C HIS A 2 10.61 -10.70 7.74
N ASN A 3 9.57 -10.78 6.91
CA ASN A 3 9.61 -10.21 5.56
C ASN A 3 9.46 -8.69 5.69
N ILE A 4 10.60 -7.99 5.76
CA ILE A 4 10.63 -6.53 5.62
C ILE A 4 10.44 -6.26 4.13
N ILE A 5 9.22 -5.93 3.73
CA ILE A 5 8.92 -5.53 2.36
C ILE A 5 9.58 -4.16 2.13
N SER A 6 10.53 -4.15 1.21
CA SER A 6 11.27 -2.95 0.78
C SER A 6 10.29 -1.90 0.25
N VAL A 7 10.54 -0.65 0.61
CA VAL A 7 9.70 0.53 0.29
C VAL A 7 9.12 0.52 -1.14
N PRO A 8 7.82 0.82 -1.29
CA PRO A 8 7.16 0.85 -2.59
C PRO A 8 7.80 1.86 -3.56
N THR A 9 8.04 1.44 -4.80
CA THR A 9 8.61 2.31 -5.86
C THR A 9 7.65 3.39 -6.35
N VAL A 10 6.35 3.19 -6.14
CA VAL A 10 5.31 4.21 -6.32
C VAL A 10 5.06 4.83 -4.96
N PHE A 11 5.33 6.14 -4.84
CA PHE A 11 5.19 6.86 -3.57
C PHE A 11 3.81 7.43 -3.34
N SER A 12 2.91 7.42 -4.34
CA SER A 12 1.58 7.98 -4.17
C SER A 12 0.49 7.22 -4.91
N CYS A 13 -0.69 7.12 -4.30
CA CYS A 13 -1.90 6.52 -4.85
C CYS A 13 -3.02 7.55 -4.81
N LYS A 14 -3.72 7.72 -5.94
CA LYS A 14 -4.95 8.52 -5.98
C LYS A 14 -6.12 7.62 -5.59
N THR A 15 -6.75 7.91 -4.47
CA THR A 15 -8.01 7.27 -4.10
C THR A 15 -9.19 7.92 -4.83
N PRO A 16 -10.26 7.17 -5.14
CA PRO A 16 -11.45 7.70 -5.80
C PRO A 16 -12.10 8.88 -5.07
N THR A 17 -12.17 8.83 -3.74
CA THR A 17 -12.92 9.83 -2.94
C THR A 17 -12.13 10.51 -1.84
N ALA A 18 -10.99 9.96 -1.40
CA ALA A 18 -10.22 10.45 -0.25
C ALA A 18 -8.94 11.22 -0.64
N GLY A 19 -8.78 11.56 -1.92
CA GLY A 19 -7.61 12.30 -2.42
C GLY A 19 -6.37 11.43 -2.61
N TRP A 20 -5.18 12.01 -2.42
CA TRP A 20 -3.91 11.33 -2.64
C TRP A 20 -3.33 10.79 -1.34
N ILE A 21 -2.90 9.54 -1.37
CA ILE A 21 -2.17 8.88 -0.28
C ILE A 21 -0.70 8.84 -0.66
N ASN A 22 0.17 9.22 0.27
CA ASN A 22 1.61 9.11 0.10
C ASN A 22 2.14 7.85 0.82
N PHE A 23 2.49 6.83 0.05
CA PHE A 23 3.03 5.57 0.56
C PHE A 23 4.41 5.71 1.21
N ALA A 24 5.16 6.78 0.95
CA ALA A 24 6.41 7.05 1.68
C ALA A 24 6.17 7.31 3.18
N GLN A 25 4.96 7.77 3.52
CA GLN A 25 4.55 8.06 4.90
C GLN A 25 3.89 6.85 5.56
N VAL A 26 3.64 5.78 4.81
CA VAL A 26 3.00 4.56 5.30
C VAL A 26 4.05 3.65 5.90
N ARG A 27 3.89 3.34 7.18
CA ARG A 27 4.74 2.39 7.89
C ARG A 27 4.25 0.96 7.70
N GLN A 28 2.94 0.77 7.73
CA GLN A 28 2.32 -0.54 7.60
C GLN A 28 0.96 -0.41 6.91
N LEU A 29 0.66 -1.38 6.05
CA LEU A 29 -0.65 -1.56 5.43
C LEU A 29 -1.21 -2.92 5.84
N GLN A 30 -2.44 -2.94 6.32
CA GLN A 30 -3.22 -4.16 6.51
C GLN A 30 -4.45 -4.11 5.62
N PHE A 31 -4.85 -5.25 5.08
CA PHE A 31 -5.96 -5.34 4.16
C PHE A 31 -6.86 -6.53 4.48
N ASP A 32 -8.17 -6.32 4.38
CA ASP A 32 -9.18 -7.37 4.43
C ASP A 32 -10.08 -7.23 3.20
N GLU A 33 -10.24 -8.32 2.44
CA GLU A 33 -10.93 -8.35 1.14
C GLU A 33 -12.44 -8.59 1.28
N LEU A 34 -12.93 -9.17 2.38
CA LEU A 34 -14.29 -9.69 2.47
C LEU A 34 -14.93 -9.51 3.85
N PRO A 35 -16.26 -9.29 3.94
CA PRO A 35 -17.22 -9.02 2.87
C PRO A 35 -17.23 -7.54 2.41
N ASN A 36 -16.56 -6.65 3.14
CA ASN A 36 -16.39 -5.25 2.78
C ASN A 36 -14.90 -4.93 2.77
N PRO A 37 -14.32 -4.51 1.63
CA PRO A 37 -12.90 -4.20 1.56
C PRO A 37 -12.50 -3.11 2.55
N ILE A 38 -11.50 -3.40 3.39
CA ILE A 38 -10.95 -2.46 4.38
C ILE A 38 -9.44 -2.43 4.26
N ALA A 39 -8.88 -1.24 4.14
CA ALA A 39 -7.45 -0.99 4.24
C ALA A 39 -7.16 -0.18 5.50
N VAL A 40 -6.36 -0.74 6.40
CA VAL A 40 -5.86 -0.04 7.59
C VAL A 40 -4.45 0.43 7.31
N VAL A 41 -4.28 1.74 7.24
CA VAL A 41 -2.99 2.40 7.03
C VAL A 41 -2.47 2.85 8.39
N THR A 42 -1.30 2.35 8.78
CA THR A 42 -0.52 2.92 9.88
C THR A 42 0.54 3.84 9.31
N TRP A 43 0.48 5.11 9.67
CA TRP A 43 1.41 6.15 9.26
C TRP A 43 2.71 6.09 10.07
N HIS A 44 3.77 6.73 9.56
CA HIS A 44 5.08 6.78 10.22
C HIS A 44 5.04 7.39 11.62
N ASN A 45 4.13 8.34 11.86
CA ASN A 45 3.91 8.99 13.15
C ASN A 45 3.10 8.10 14.13
N GLY A 46 2.67 6.92 13.69
CA GLY A 46 1.86 5.98 14.49
C GLY A 46 0.36 6.16 14.36
N ASP A 47 -0.11 7.19 13.63
CA ASP A 47 -1.53 7.38 13.39
C ASP A 47 -2.10 6.24 12.55
N ILE A 48 -3.36 5.91 12.80
CA ILE A 48 -4.07 4.83 12.11
C ILE A 48 -5.24 5.44 11.36
N GLN A 49 -5.36 5.13 10.07
CA GLN A 49 -6.46 5.56 9.23
C GLN A 49 -7.07 4.38 8.47
N ASN A 50 -8.39 4.31 8.48
CA ASN A 50 -9.14 3.25 7.83
C ASN A 50 -9.75 3.77 6.52
N PHE A 51 -9.54 3.02 5.44
CA PHE A 51 -10.17 3.22 4.14
C PHE A 51 -11.09 2.05 3.85
N PHE A 52 -12.22 2.33 3.21
CA PHE A 52 -13.28 1.36 2.97
C PHE A 52 -13.62 1.29 1.47
N GLY A 53 -14.15 0.14 1.06
CA GLY A 53 -14.70 -0.07 -0.29
C GLY A 53 -13.69 0.23 -1.39
N GLU A 54 -14.09 1.05 -2.36
CA GLU A 54 -13.26 1.37 -3.54
C GLU A 54 -11.93 2.03 -3.18
N ASN A 55 -11.88 2.84 -2.12
CA ASN A 55 -10.62 3.43 -1.65
C ASN A 55 -9.68 2.34 -1.14
N ALA A 56 -10.20 1.36 -0.40
CA ALA A 56 -9.42 0.23 0.08
C ALA A 56 -8.85 -0.56 -1.11
N THR A 57 -9.69 -0.93 -2.07
CA THR A 57 -9.28 -1.68 -3.27
C THR A 57 -8.21 -0.94 -4.06
N ALA A 58 -8.36 0.37 -4.27
CA ALA A 58 -7.38 1.20 -4.99
C ALA A 58 -6.01 1.24 -4.27
N ILE A 59 -6.03 1.36 -2.94
CA ILE A 59 -4.81 1.33 -2.12
C ILE A 59 -4.10 -0.02 -2.24
N MET A 60 -4.85 -1.11 -2.13
CA MET A 60 -4.28 -2.46 -2.26
C MET A 60 -3.64 -2.70 -3.63
N GLN A 61 -4.35 -2.35 -4.70
CA GLN A 61 -3.83 -2.50 -6.07
C GLN A 61 -2.55 -1.69 -6.26
N ALA A 62 -2.54 -0.41 -5.87
CA ALA A 62 -1.37 0.44 -5.98
C ALA A 62 -0.20 -0.06 -5.12
N TRP A 63 -0.47 -0.60 -3.92
CA TRP A 63 0.55 -1.17 -3.05
C TRP A 63 1.20 -2.43 -3.65
N LEU A 64 0.38 -3.33 -4.21
CA LEU A 64 0.85 -4.54 -4.89
C LEU A 64 1.67 -4.21 -6.14
N GLU A 65 1.23 -3.25 -6.96
CA GLU A 65 1.99 -2.77 -8.12
C GLU A 65 3.35 -2.18 -7.72
N ALA A 66 3.36 -1.39 -6.64
CA ALA A 66 4.57 -0.76 -6.14
C ALA A 66 5.59 -1.77 -5.59
N GLY A 67 5.12 -2.86 -4.98
CA GLY A 67 5.95 -3.97 -4.51
C GLY A 67 6.38 -4.95 -5.62
N SER A 68 5.53 -5.18 -6.62
CA SER A 68 5.84 -6.04 -7.77
C SER A 68 6.97 -5.47 -8.64
N ASN A 69 6.97 -4.14 -8.84
CA ASN A 69 8.05 -3.45 -9.53
C ASN A 69 9.43 -3.62 -8.85
N TYR A 70 9.47 -3.82 -7.53
CA TYR A 70 10.70 -4.15 -6.82
C TYR A 70 11.20 -5.57 -7.12
N ARG A 71 10.27 -6.55 -7.14
CA ARG A 71 10.60 -7.95 -7.41
C ARG A 71 11.12 -8.19 -8.83
N PHE A 72 10.68 -7.40 -9.80
CA PHE A 72 11.16 -7.48 -11.19
C PHE A 72 12.47 -6.70 -11.44
N LYS A 73 12.70 -5.56 -10.78
CA LYS A 73 13.96 -4.80 -10.95
C LYS A 73 15.18 -5.56 -10.42
N ASN A 74 15.04 -6.34 -9.35
CA ASN A 74 16.14 -7.14 -8.79
C ASN A 74 16.45 -8.44 -9.57
N ARG A 75 15.75 -8.73 -10.67
CA ARG A 75 16.01 -9.92 -11.52
C ARG A 75 16.80 -9.61 -12.80
N ARG A 76 17.12 -8.35 -13.09
CA ARG A 76 17.86 -7.96 -14.31
C ARG A 76 19.37 -7.77 -14.08
N ILE A 77 19.90 -8.22 -12.94
CA ILE A 77 21.32 -8.21 -12.63
C ILE A 77 21.71 -9.60 -12.11
N SER A 78 21.80 -10.56 -13.02
CA SER A 78 22.44 -11.86 -12.81
C SER A 78 22.89 -12.41 -14.15
#